data_AF-A0A956IVM2-F1
#
_entry.id   AF-A0A956IVM2-F1
#
_cell.length_a   1.000
_cell.length_b   1.000
_cell.length_c   1.000
_cell.angle_alpha   90.00
_cell.angle_beta   90.00
_cell.angle_gamma   90.00
#
_symmetry.space_group_name_H-M   'P 1'
#
loop_
_entity.id
_entity.type
_entity.pdbx_description
1 polymer ?
#
loop_
_entity_poly.entity_id
_entity_poly.type
_entity_poly.pdbx_seq_one_letter_code
_entity_poly.pdbx_strand_id
1 'polypeptide(L)'
;MSTPERAPSDRLLLIAFVLSGAAALGYEILWTRLLGLTLGHETLGVLGTLAGFFAGMALGAALLHRRAAEGRDPLALFARLEVSAAIFAIVSPDLLHLLAARLPPLLGPIAGDNQSGGALVLTLVIATLVLLPGTFCLGATLPAL
;
A
#
# COMPACT_ATOMS: atom_id res chain seq x y z
N MET A 1 -13.82 -8.90 -40.28
CA MET A 1 -14.15 -7.86 -39.27
C MET A 1 -14.95 -8.56 -38.17
N SER A 2 -14.28 -9.44 -37.41
CA SER A 2 -14.89 -10.23 -36.35
C SER A 2 -14.69 -9.50 -35.03
N THR A 3 -15.76 -8.93 -34.50
CA THR A 3 -15.84 -8.48 -33.11
C THR A 3 -15.49 -9.68 -32.21
N PRO A 4 -14.43 -9.65 -31.40
CA PRO A 4 -14.19 -10.74 -30.47
C PRO A 4 -15.31 -10.71 -29.44
N GLU A 5 -16.03 -11.83 -29.36
CA GLU A 5 -17.01 -12.15 -28.34
C GLU A 5 -16.28 -12.19 -26.98
N ARG A 6 -16.12 -11.03 -26.32
CA ARG A 6 -15.47 -10.92 -25.01
C ARG A 6 -16.31 -11.68 -23.98
N ALA A 7 -15.77 -12.79 -23.52
CA ALA A 7 -16.39 -13.73 -22.59
C ALA A 7 -16.82 -13.05 -21.27
N PRO A 8 -17.78 -13.63 -20.52
CA PRO A 8 -18.21 -13.17 -19.20
C PRO A 8 -17.07 -12.87 -18.19
N SER A 9 -15.90 -13.51 -18.35
CA SER A 9 -14.71 -13.28 -17.52
C SER A 9 -14.19 -11.84 -17.53
N ASP A 10 -14.27 -11.13 -18.66
CA ASP A 10 -13.73 -9.75 -18.75
C ASP A 10 -14.54 -8.78 -17.87
N ARG A 11 -15.86 -8.97 -17.81
CA ARG A 11 -16.73 -8.15 -16.95
C ARG A 11 -16.48 -8.43 -15.48
N LEU A 12 -16.25 -9.70 -15.12
CA LEU A 12 -15.95 -10.09 -13.74
C LEU A 12 -14.60 -9.49 -13.28
N LEU A 13 -13.58 -9.51 -14.16
CA LEU A 13 -12.28 -8.89 -13.93
C LEU A 13 -12.38 -7.38 -13.71
N LEU A 14 -13.15 -6.67 -14.55
CA LEU A 14 -13.38 -5.23 -14.37
C LEU A 14 -14.08 -4.91 -13.06
N ILE A 15 -15.08 -5.69 -12.66
CA ILE A 15 -15.77 -5.53 -11.38
C ILE A 15 -14.79 -5.78 -10.22
N ALA A 16 -14.01 -6.86 -10.29
CA ALA A 16 -12.99 -7.18 -9.28
C ALA A 16 -11.95 -6.08 -9.17
N PHE A 17 -11.51 -5.49 -10.29
CA PHE A 17 -10.58 -4.37 -10.31
C PHE A 17 -11.16 -3.12 -9.64
N VAL A 18 -12.42 -2.78 -9.92
CA VAL A 18 -13.11 -1.65 -9.28
C VAL A 18 -13.26 -1.88 -7.77
N LEU A 19 -13.63 -3.10 -7.36
CA LEU A 19 -13.73 -3.47 -5.95
C LEU A 19 -12.37 -3.41 -5.24
N SER A 20 -11.30 -3.85 -5.92
CA SER A 20 -9.93 -3.75 -5.41
C SER A 20 -9.52 -2.29 -5.21
N GLY A 21 -9.85 -1.41 -6.16
CA GLY A 21 -9.63 0.03 -6.00
C GLY A 21 -10.38 0.64 -4.81
N ALA A 22 -11.64 0.24 -4.61
CA ALA A 22 -12.41 0.65 -3.43
C ALA A 22 -11.80 0.13 -2.11
N ALA A 23 -11.32 -1.12 -2.10
CA ALA A 23 -10.61 -1.70 -0.96
C ALA A 23 -9.29 -0.95 -0.68
N ALA A 24 -8.55 -0.59 -1.73
CA ALA A 24 -7.31 0.16 -1.64
C ALA A 24 -7.51 1.54 -0.98
N LEU A 25 -8.59 2.25 -1.32
CA LEU A 25 -8.99 3.49 -0.63
C LEU A 25 -9.35 3.25 0.85
N GLY A 26 -10.02 2.14 1.15
CA GLY A 26 -10.27 1.71 2.53
C GLY A 26 -8.97 1.48 3.31
N TYR A 27 -7.98 0.83 2.69
CA TYR A 27 -6.65 0.64 3.28
C TYR A 27 -5.92 1.96 3.49
N GLU A 28 -6.00 2.90 2.54
CA GLU A 28 -5.41 4.23 2.67
C GLU A 28 -5.99 4.98 3.88
N ILE A 29 -7.31 4.98 4.06
CA ILE A 29 -7.97 5.64 5.21
C ILE A 29 -7.56 4.95 6.52
N LEU A 30 -7.55 3.62 6.54
CA LEU A 30 -7.13 2.84 7.70
C LEU A 30 -5.70 3.17 8.13
N TRP A 31 -4.76 3.13 7.19
CA TRP A 31 -3.34 3.40 7.47
C TRP A 31 -3.08 4.86 7.82
N THR A 32 -3.79 5.80 7.21
CA THR A 32 -3.74 7.22 7.60
C THR A 32 -4.09 7.38 9.07
N ARG A 33 -5.17 6.73 9.51
CA ARG A 33 -5.62 6.80 10.91
C ARG A 33 -4.63 6.12 11.84
N LEU A 34 -4.15 4.93 11.50
CA LEU A 34 -3.19 4.18 12.32
C LEU A 34 -1.85 4.90 12.44
N LEU A 35 -1.33 5.46 11.35
CA LEU A 35 -0.09 6.25 11.38
C LEU A 35 -0.30 7.57 12.13
N GLY A 36 -1.43 8.24 11.97
CA GLY A 36 -1.75 9.44 12.75
C GLY A 36 -1.74 9.17 14.26
N LEU A 37 -2.32 8.04 14.69
CA LEU A 37 -2.29 7.60 16.09
C LEU A 37 -0.87 7.21 16.54
N THR A 38 -0.11 6.53 15.69
CA THR A 38 1.25 6.07 15.98
C THR A 38 2.25 7.22 16.12
N LEU A 39 2.10 8.24 15.28
CA LEU A 39 2.99 9.41 15.21
C LEU A 39 2.52 10.57 16.10
N GLY A 40 1.30 10.51 16.63
CA GLY A 40 0.68 11.58 17.42
C GLY A 40 0.36 12.85 16.62
N HIS A 41 0.50 12.81 15.29
CA HIS A 41 0.31 13.94 14.38
C HIS A 41 -0.46 13.49 13.15
N GLU A 42 -1.69 13.99 13.00
CA GLU A 42 -2.58 13.61 11.89
C GLU A 42 -1.96 13.93 10.53
N THR A 43 -1.32 15.10 10.39
CA THR A 43 -0.66 15.53 9.14
C THR A 43 0.45 14.57 8.71
N LEU A 44 1.28 14.10 9.66
CA LEU A 44 2.35 13.15 9.34
C LEU A 44 1.79 11.77 8.98
N GLY A 45 0.67 11.37 9.60
CA GLY A 45 -0.05 10.15 9.23
C GLY A 45 -0.54 10.19 7.78
N VAL A 46 -1.14 11.29 7.36
CA VAL A 46 -1.59 11.50 5.97
C VAL A 46 -0.40 11.48 5.01
N LEU A 47 0.63 12.30 5.27
CA LEU A 47 1.79 12.41 4.37
C LEU A 47 2.56 11.09 4.26
N GLY A 48 2.77 10.40 5.37
CA GLY A 48 3.45 9.10 5.40
C GLY A 48 2.67 8.03 4.66
N THR A 49 1.34 8.04 4.80
CA THR A 49 0.47 7.12 4.06
C THR A 49 0.55 7.37 2.57
N LEU A 50 0.38 8.62 2.12
CA LEU A 50 0.46 8.96 0.69
C LEU A 50 1.83 8.62 0.10
N ALA A 51 2.92 8.94 0.80
CA ALA A 51 4.26 8.61 0.38
C ALA A 51 4.45 7.09 0.21
N GLY A 52 4.08 6.30 1.22
CA GLY A 52 4.16 4.84 1.19
C GLY A 52 3.25 4.20 0.13
N PHE A 53 2.06 4.75 -0.03
CA PHE A 53 1.05 4.27 -0.97
C PHE A 53 1.50 4.48 -2.41
N PHE A 54 1.87 5.70 -2.80
CA PHE A 54 2.33 5.97 -4.15
C PHE A 54 3.70 5.35 -4.44
N ALA A 55 4.64 5.35 -3.49
CA ALA A 55 5.95 4.74 -3.70
C ALA A 55 5.83 3.23 -3.92
N GLY A 56 5.08 2.53 -3.07
CA GLY A 56 4.85 1.10 -3.24
C GLY A 56 4.10 0.79 -4.52
N MET A 57 3.06 1.57 -4.88
CA MET A 57 2.35 1.35 -6.13
C MET A 57 3.26 1.51 -7.36
N ALA A 58 4.06 2.57 -7.40
CA ALA A 58 5.00 2.83 -8.49
C ALA A 58 6.04 1.70 -8.61
N LEU A 59 6.58 1.23 -7.47
CA LEU A 59 7.52 0.12 -7.44
C LEU A 59 6.86 -1.20 -7.87
N GLY A 60 5.66 -1.50 -7.38
CA GLY A 60 4.89 -2.69 -7.74
C GLY A 60 4.61 -2.78 -9.23
N ALA A 61 4.13 -1.67 -9.80
CA ALA A 61 3.86 -1.55 -11.23
C ALA A 61 5.15 -1.73 -12.04
N ALA A 62 6.23 -1.03 -11.69
CA ALA A 62 7.49 -1.07 -12.44
C ALA A 62 8.17 -2.45 -12.40
N LEU A 63 8.25 -3.09 -11.24
CA LEU A 63 8.96 -4.37 -11.08
C LEU A 63 8.19 -5.55 -11.68
N LEU A 64 6.86 -5.52 -11.62
CA LEU A 64 6.03 -6.63 -12.10
C LEU A 64 5.57 -6.48 -13.55
N HIS A 65 5.75 -5.32 -14.18
CA HIS A 65 5.41 -5.09 -15.58
C HIS A 65 6.01 -6.15 -16.53
N ARG A 66 7.31 -6.46 -16.37
CA ARG A 66 7.99 -7.47 -17.20
C ARG A 66 7.51 -8.90 -16.92
N ARG A 67 7.27 -9.25 -15.65
CA ARG A 67 6.85 -10.59 -15.25
C ARG A 67 5.39 -10.88 -15.64
N ALA A 68 4.53 -9.88 -15.63
CA ALA A 68 3.16 -10.03 -16.08
C ALA A 68 3.08 -10.22 -17.60
N ALA A 69 3.94 -9.54 -18.38
CA ALA A 69 4.04 -9.73 -19.83
C ALA A 69 4.48 -11.16 -20.25
N GLU A 70 5.23 -11.86 -19.39
CA GLU A 70 5.71 -13.24 -19.64
C GLU A 70 4.81 -14.32 -19.00
N GLY A 71 3.82 -13.92 -18.18
CA GLY A 71 3.01 -14.81 -17.35
C GLY A 71 1.87 -15.49 -18.11
N ARG A 72 1.69 -16.80 -17.89
CA ARG A 72 0.64 -17.61 -18.53
C ARG A 72 -0.75 -17.51 -17.88
N ASP A 73 -0.85 -16.95 -16.67
CA ASP A 73 -2.11 -16.85 -15.92
C ASP A 73 -2.20 -15.52 -15.12
N PRO A 74 -2.70 -14.44 -15.75
CA PRO A 74 -2.85 -13.13 -15.11
C PRO A 74 -3.84 -13.13 -13.94
N LEU A 75 -4.90 -13.96 -14.02
CA LEU A 75 -5.93 -14.02 -12.97
C LEU A 75 -5.38 -14.62 -11.68
N ALA A 76 -4.60 -15.71 -11.76
CA ALA A 76 -3.97 -16.29 -10.59
C ALA A 76 -2.91 -15.38 -9.96
N LEU A 77 -2.26 -14.52 -10.75
CA LEU A 77 -1.35 -13.49 -10.22
C LEU A 77 -2.13 -12.39 -9.48
N PHE A 78 -3.19 -11.87 -10.09
CA PHE A 78 -4.08 -10.87 -9.48
C PHE A 78 -4.61 -11.36 -8.12
N ALA A 79 -5.18 -12.56 -8.07
CA ALA A 79 -5.75 -13.13 -6.84
C ALA A 79 -4.70 -13.28 -5.72
N ARG A 80 -3.47 -13.71 -6.06
CA ARG A 80 -2.39 -13.84 -5.06
C ARG A 80 -1.95 -12.48 -4.50
N LEU A 81 -1.91 -11.45 -5.33
CA LEU A 81 -1.54 -10.09 -4.91
C LEU A 81 -2.63 -9.49 -4.01
N GLU A 82 -3.89 -9.65 -4.38
CA GLU A 82 -5.06 -9.25 -3.57
C GLU A 82 -5.04 -9.91 -2.18
N VAL A 83 -4.87 -11.24 -2.13
CA VAL A 83 -4.78 -11.98 -0.86
C VAL A 83 -3.58 -11.51 -0.02
N SER A 84 -2.43 -11.26 -0.65
CA SER A 84 -1.25 -10.75 0.05
C SER A 84 -1.49 -9.35 0.63
N ALA A 85 -2.14 -8.47 -0.13
CA ALA A 85 -2.52 -7.14 0.33
C ALA A 85 -3.53 -7.20 1.48
N ALA A 86 -4.54 -8.07 1.39
CA ALA A 86 -5.54 -8.27 2.42
C ALA A 86 -4.94 -8.82 3.72
N ILE A 87 -4.05 -9.82 3.63
CA ILE A 87 -3.31 -10.34 4.79
C ILE A 87 -2.48 -9.23 5.43
N PHE A 88 -1.77 -8.45 4.61
CA PHE A 88 -0.98 -7.34 5.11
C PHE A 88 -1.87 -6.28 5.80
N ALA A 89 -3.01 -5.94 5.24
CA ALA A 89 -3.96 -5.01 5.85
C ALA A 89 -4.47 -5.50 7.21
N ILE A 90 -4.71 -6.81 7.38
CA ILE A 90 -5.13 -7.40 8.66
C ILE A 90 -4.00 -7.38 9.70
N VAL A 91 -2.75 -7.63 9.29
CA VAL A 91 -1.58 -7.68 10.19
C VAL A 91 -1.04 -6.28 10.52
N SER A 92 -1.24 -5.32 9.62
CA SER A 92 -0.71 -3.96 9.75
C SER A 92 -1.07 -3.21 11.04
N PRO A 93 -2.26 -3.35 11.66
CA PRO A 93 -2.59 -2.66 12.91
C PRO A 93 -1.72 -3.16 14.07
N ASP A 94 -1.50 -4.47 14.19
CA ASP A 94 -0.65 -5.05 15.23
C ASP A 94 0.82 -4.63 15.04
N LEU A 95 1.29 -4.62 13.80
CA LEU A 95 2.62 -4.15 13.44
C LEU A 95 2.79 -2.66 13.80
N LEU A 96 1.82 -1.82 13.43
CA LEU A 96 1.85 -0.39 13.72
C LEU A 96 1.71 -0.11 15.22
N HIS A 97 0.91 -0.86 15.96
CA HIS A 97 0.87 -0.77 17.43
C HIS A 97 2.19 -1.16 18.08
N LEU A 98 2.85 -2.22 17.60
CA LEU A 98 4.17 -2.61 18.11
C LEU A 98 5.21 -1.52 17.82
N LEU A 99 5.18 -0.95 16.62
CA LEU A 99 6.01 0.19 16.24
C LEU A 99 5.68 1.42 17.11
N ALA A 100 4.41 1.72 17.34
CA ALA A 100 3.97 2.80 18.24
C ALA A 100 4.42 2.61 19.69
N ALA A 101 4.65 1.38 20.15
CA ALA A 101 5.23 1.12 21.47
C ALA A 101 6.76 1.30 21.49
N ARG A 102 7.45 1.10 20.35
CA ARG A 102 8.92 1.09 20.26
C ARG A 102 9.53 2.37 19.70
N LEU A 103 8.77 3.12 18.92
CA LEU A 103 9.19 4.35 18.25
C LEU A 103 9.22 5.59 19.17
N PRO A 104 8.30 5.81 20.13
CA PRO A 104 8.31 6.99 20.98
C PRO A 104 9.59 7.18 21.81
N PRO A 105 10.28 6.14 22.32
CA PRO A 105 11.59 6.31 22.95
C PRO A 105 12.70 6.74 21.97
N LEU A 106 12.60 6.33 20.70
CA LEU A 106 13.58 6.62 19.64
C LEU A 106 13.33 7.96 18.94
N LEU A 107 12.06 8.36 18.85
CA LEU A 107 11.60 9.59 18.22
C LEU A 107 11.27 10.68 19.27
N GLY A 108 11.10 10.36 20.55
CA GLY A 108 10.76 11.31 21.62
C GLY A 108 11.74 12.48 21.77
N PRO A 109 13.07 12.29 21.64
CA PRO A 109 14.02 13.40 21.60
C PRO A 109 13.90 14.27 20.34
N ILE A 110 13.33 13.71 19.27
CA ILE A 110 13.27 14.29 17.91
C ILE A 110 11.89 14.93 17.64
N ALA A 111 10.82 14.43 18.26
CA ALA A 111 9.45 14.90 18.17
C ALA A 111 9.13 16.02 19.19
N GLY A 112 9.98 16.22 20.20
CA GLY A 112 9.93 17.39 21.07
C GLY A 112 10.53 18.65 20.43
N ASP A 113 11.37 18.47 19.40
CA ASP A 113 12.06 19.55 18.71
C ASP A 113 11.62 19.61 17.24
N ASN A 114 10.44 20.20 17.03
CA ASN A 114 9.73 20.37 15.76
C ASN A 114 10.51 21.19 14.69
N GLN A 115 11.80 21.44 14.88
CA GLN A 115 12.67 22.27 14.04
C GLN A 115 13.71 21.49 13.23
N SER A 116 13.88 20.18 13.43
CA SER A 116 14.87 19.40 12.68
C SER A 116 14.22 18.68 11.49
N GLY A 117 14.39 19.19 10.27
CA GLY A 117 13.84 18.58 9.04
C GLY A 117 14.22 17.09 8.83
N GLY A 118 15.32 16.63 9.44
CA GLY A 118 15.71 15.21 9.44
C GLY A 118 14.73 14.28 10.16
N ALA A 119 14.08 14.76 11.23
CA ALA A 119 13.02 14.05 11.96
C ALA A 119 11.86 13.64 11.06
N LEU A 120 11.43 14.60 10.25
CA LEU A 120 10.30 14.49 9.35
C LEU A 120 10.62 13.49 8.24
N VAL A 121 11.80 13.62 7.63
CA VAL A 121 12.26 12.70 6.58
C VAL A 121 12.34 11.28 7.11
N LEU A 122 12.95 11.07 8.29
CA LEU A 122 13.05 9.74 8.89
C LEU A 122 11.67 9.14 9.16
N THR A 123 10.73 9.93 9.67
CA THR A 123 9.36 9.50 9.93
C THR A 123 8.65 9.08 8.64
N LEU A 124 8.76 9.87 7.57
CA LEU A 124 8.19 9.54 6.27
C LEU A 124 8.82 8.30 5.65
N VAL A 125 10.13 8.12 5.81
CA VAL A 125 10.84 6.92 5.34
C VAL A 125 10.35 5.68 6.09
N ILE A 126 10.22 5.75 7.42
CA ILE A 126 9.68 4.64 8.22
C ILE A 126 8.25 4.32 7.81
N ALA A 127 7.37 5.33 7.71
CA ALA A 127 5.99 5.13 7.27
C ALA A 127 5.91 4.48 5.88
N THR A 128 6.75 4.97 4.96
CA THR A 128 6.87 4.42 3.60
C THR A 128 7.30 2.95 3.63
N LEU A 129 8.37 2.63 4.35
CA LEU A 129 8.91 1.27 4.44
C LEU A 129 7.91 0.30 5.09
N VAL A 130 7.17 0.76 6.09
CA VAL A 130 6.16 -0.06 6.77
C VAL A 130 5.02 -0.41 5.82
N LEU A 131 4.53 0.55 5.03
CA LEU A 131 3.41 0.32 4.12
C LEU A 131 3.79 -0.35 2.79
N LEU A 132 5.07 -0.27 2.42
CA LEU A 132 5.60 -0.75 1.15
C LEU A 132 5.16 -2.18 0.78
N PRO A 133 5.16 -3.18 1.68
CA PRO A 133 4.76 -4.54 1.32
C PRO A 133 3.32 -4.63 0.83
N GLY A 134 2.38 -3.94 1.50
CA GLY A 134 0.97 -3.93 1.11
C GLY A 134 0.72 -3.12 -0.16
N THR A 135 1.32 -1.93 -0.24
CA THR A 135 1.09 -0.99 -1.35
C THR A 135 1.79 -1.44 -2.64
N PHE A 136 2.90 -2.18 -2.51
CA PHE A 136 3.53 -2.90 -3.61
C PHE A 136 2.59 -3.92 -4.25
N CYS A 137 1.93 -4.74 -3.42
CA CYS A 137 0.97 -5.73 -3.92
C CYS A 137 -0.17 -5.06 -4.70
N LEU A 138 -0.67 -3.93 -4.22
CA LEU A 138 -1.73 -3.16 -4.89
C LEU A 138 -1.24 -2.60 -6.25
N GLY A 139 -0.04 -2.01 -6.30
CA GLY A 139 0.51 -1.49 -7.57
C GLY A 139 0.80 -2.58 -8.61
N ALA A 140 1.18 -3.76 -8.13
CA ALA A 140 1.43 -4.92 -8.95
C ALA A 140 0.15 -5.54 -9.58
N THR A 141 -1.05 -5.14 -9.15
CA THR A 141 -2.30 -5.61 -9.76
C THR A 141 -2.54 -5.00 -11.14
N LEU A 142 -2.07 -3.76 -11.39
CA LEU A 142 -2.25 -3.04 -12.66
C LEU A 142 -1.57 -3.72 -13.86
N PRO A 143 -0.31 -4.18 -13.79
CA PRO A 143 0.31 -4.91 -14.90
C PRO A 143 -0.24 -6.32 -15.06
N ALA A 144 -0.89 -6.88 -14.05
CA ALA A 144 -1.43 -8.23 -14.06
C ALA A 144 -2.77 -8.36 -14.80
N LEU A 145 -3.38 -7.24 -15.20
CA LEU A 145 -4.67 -7.16 -15.89
C LEU A 145 -4.46 -6.74 -17.35
#